data_AF-A0A8J3NN08-F1
#
_entry.id   AF-A0A8J3NN08-F1
#
_cell.length_a   1.000
_cell.length_b   1.000
_cell.length_c   1.000
_cell.angle_alpha   90.00
_cell.angle_beta   90.00
_cell.angle_gamma   90.00
#
_symmetry.space_group_name_H-M   'P 1'
#
loop_
_entity.id
_entity.type
_entity.pdbx_description
1 polymer ?
#
loop_
_entity_poly.entity_id
_entity_poly.type
_entity_poly.pdbx_seq_one_letter_code
_entity_poly.pdbx_strand_id
1 'polypeptide(L)'
;MPVQAIASAPADEPGAAWLTTDHPLAGVAARRCVGHVHLDPADLLGGVACGSAWATALTDDLLFAVECGLPLDIEPDPSYIDEIAVRRAMRGERLELTECERAEVRRRLAEVRARRNRGYRFVCSRAAAARREAR
;
A
#
# COMPACT_ATOMS: atom_id res chain seq x y z
N MET A 1 -38.61 -22.73 21.21
CA MET A 1 -37.53 -21.83 20.75
C MET A 1 -37.44 -22.01 19.23
N PRO A 2 -37.99 -21.10 18.41
CA PRO A 2 -37.87 -21.24 16.97
C PRO A 2 -36.44 -20.91 16.53
N VAL A 3 -35.83 -21.83 15.77
CA VAL A 3 -34.54 -21.67 15.12
C VAL A 3 -34.73 -20.66 13.98
N GLN A 4 -34.15 -19.47 14.11
CA GLN A 4 -34.13 -18.51 13.00
C GLN A 4 -33.20 -19.06 11.91
N ALA A 5 -33.77 -19.32 10.74
CA ALA A 5 -33.01 -19.61 9.53
C ALA A 5 -32.16 -18.39 9.20
N ILE A 6 -30.84 -18.55 9.19
CA ILE A 6 -29.92 -17.55 8.68
C ILE A 6 -30.21 -17.45 7.18
N ALA A 7 -30.80 -16.34 6.76
CA ALA A 7 -31.02 -16.06 5.36
C ALA A 7 -29.66 -16.07 4.64
N SER A 8 -29.49 -16.98 3.69
CA SER A 8 -28.36 -16.96 2.76
C SER A 8 -28.35 -15.60 2.05
N ALA A 9 -27.23 -14.88 2.16
CA ALA A 9 -27.01 -13.66 1.41
C ALA A 9 -27.11 -13.96 -0.10
N PRO A 10 -27.68 -13.04 -0.91
CA PRO A 10 -27.77 -13.23 -2.36
C PRO A 10 -26.36 -13.33 -2.96
N ALA A 11 -26.17 -14.34 -3.82
CA ALA A 11 -24.91 -14.70 -4.48
C ALA A 11 -24.48 -13.74 -5.61
N ASP A 12 -24.76 -12.44 -5.47
CA ASP A 12 -24.12 -11.41 -6.29
C ASP A 12 -22.84 -10.99 -5.57
N GLU A 13 -21.84 -11.88 -5.52
CA GLU A 13 -20.59 -11.61 -4.81
C GLU A 13 -19.54 -10.94 -5.73
N PRO A 14 -19.28 -9.63 -5.60
CA PRO A 14 -17.98 -9.06 -5.94
C PRO A 14 -16.84 -9.59 -5.01
N GLY A 15 -17.16 -10.50 -4.07
CA GLY A 15 -16.23 -11.10 -3.11
C GLY A 15 -15.09 -11.91 -3.73
N ALA A 16 -15.23 -12.39 -4.98
CA ALA A 16 -14.12 -13.07 -5.67
C ALA A 16 -13.18 -12.11 -6.42
N ALA A 17 -13.57 -10.86 -6.64
CA ALA A 17 -12.83 -9.93 -7.52
C ALA A 17 -11.48 -9.47 -6.92
N TRP A 18 -11.31 -9.56 -5.60
CA TRP A 18 -10.08 -9.19 -4.90
C TRP A 18 -9.18 -10.39 -4.55
N LEU A 19 -9.66 -11.63 -4.77
CA LEU A 19 -8.92 -12.87 -4.52
C LEU A 19 -8.04 -13.23 -5.74
N THR A 20 -7.21 -12.30 -6.16
CA THR A 20 -6.30 -12.46 -7.32
C THR A 20 -4.89 -12.84 -6.88
N THR A 21 -3.97 -12.97 -7.85
CA THR A 21 -2.53 -13.17 -7.60
C THR A 21 -1.89 -12.04 -6.81
N ASP A 22 -2.48 -10.83 -6.83
CA ASP A 22 -1.95 -9.65 -6.14
C ASP A 22 -2.38 -9.58 -4.68
N HIS A 23 -3.28 -10.47 -4.25
CA HIS A 23 -3.71 -10.53 -2.86
C HIS A 23 -2.54 -10.97 -1.95
N PRO A 24 -2.31 -10.31 -0.79
CA PRO A 24 -1.18 -10.63 0.10
C PRO A 24 -1.15 -12.10 0.55
N LEU A 25 -2.32 -12.73 0.67
CA LEU A 25 -2.44 -14.14 1.06
C LEU A 25 -2.45 -15.14 -0.11
N ALA A 26 -2.32 -14.68 -1.37
CA ALA A 26 -2.37 -15.54 -2.55
C ALA A 26 -1.39 -16.71 -2.48
N GLY A 27 -0.14 -16.45 -2.08
CA GLY A 27 0.87 -17.49 -1.93
C GLY A 27 0.55 -18.50 -0.82
N VAL A 28 -0.13 -18.08 0.26
CA VAL A 28 -0.55 -18.95 1.36
C VAL A 28 -1.69 -19.86 0.88
N ALA A 29 -2.70 -19.28 0.23
CA ALA A 29 -3.83 -20.02 -0.34
C ALA A 29 -3.36 -21.05 -1.37
N ALA A 30 -2.48 -20.67 -2.30
CA ALA A 30 -1.92 -21.57 -3.30
C ALA A 30 -1.20 -22.77 -2.66
N ARG A 31 -0.35 -22.54 -1.63
CA ARG A 31 0.34 -23.63 -0.92
C ARG A 31 -0.62 -24.60 -0.26
N ARG A 32 -1.74 -24.11 0.27
CA ARG A 32 -2.79 -24.96 0.86
C ARG A 32 -3.57 -25.74 -0.20
N CYS A 33 -3.69 -25.18 -1.39
CA CYS A 33 -4.39 -25.80 -2.50
C CYS A 33 -3.64 -26.99 -3.13
N VAL A 34 -2.33 -27.13 -2.91
CA VAL A 34 -1.48 -28.16 -3.55
C VAL A 34 -2.00 -29.60 -3.34
N GLY A 35 -2.68 -29.87 -2.23
CA GLY A 35 -3.23 -31.20 -1.93
C GLY A 35 -4.67 -31.42 -2.39
N HIS A 36 -5.30 -30.44 -3.02
CA HIS A 36 -6.70 -30.53 -3.45
C HIS A 36 -6.82 -31.04 -4.88
N VAL A 37 -7.93 -31.73 -5.17
CA VAL A 37 -8.28 -32.18 -6.52
C VAL A 37 -9.25 -31.18 -7.13
N HIS A 38 -8.89 -30.65 -8.31
CA HIS A 38 -9.73 -29.75 -9.10
C HIS A 38 -9.96 -30.37 -10.46
N LEU A 39 -11.22 -30.44 -10.88
CA LEU A 39 -11.59 -31.02 -12.17
C LEU A 39 -11.69 -29.94 -13.25
N ASP A 40 -11.98 -28.70 -12.85
CA ASP A 40 -12.07 -27.55 -13.73
C ASP A 40 -11.15 -26.43 -13.21
N PRO A 41 -10.32 -25.79 -14.07
CA PRO A 41 -9.63 -24.55 -13.71
C PRO A 41 -10.55 -23.44 -13.18
N ALA A 42 -11.84 -23.44 -13.53
CA ALA A 42 -12.84 -22.53 -12.99
C ALA A 42 -13.11 -22.73 -11.49
N ASP A 43 -12.71 -23.86 -10.90
CA ASP A 43 -12.78 -24.10 -9.46
C ASP A 43 -11.78 -23.23 -8.66
N LEU A 44 -10.83 -22.59 -9.35
CA LEU A 44 -9.82 -21.72 -8.77
C LEU A 44 -10.26 -20.25 -8.81
N LEU A 45 -10.44 -19.67 -7.63
CA LEU A 45 -10.71 -18.23 -7.50
C LEU A 45 -9.44 -17.45 -7.82
N GLY A 46 -9.58 -16.50 -8.75
CA GLY A 46 -8.48 -15.68 -9.29
C GLY A 46 -7.36 -16.48 -9.96
N GLY A 47 -7.61 -17.75 -10.30
CA GLY A 47 -6.59 -18.66 -10.84
C GLY A 47 -5.51 -19.08 -9.83
N VAL A 48 -5.73 -18.85 -8.53
CA VAL A 48 -4.71 -19.10 -7.48
C VAL A 48 -5.01 -20.36 -6.67
N ALA A 49 -6.22 -20.46 -6.13
CA ALA A 49 -6.61 -21.51 -5.20
C ALA A 49 -8.13 -21.68 -5.18
N CYS A 50 -8.61 -22.84 -4.75
CA CYS A 50 -10.04 -23.05 -4.56
C CYS A 50 -10.59 -22.27 -3.36
N GLY A 51 -11.92 -22.07 -3.33
CA GLY A 51 -12.59 -21.29 -2.28
C GLY A 51 -12.29 -21.76 -0.86
N SER A 52 -12.17 -23.08 -0.62
CA SER A 52 -11.84 -23.61 0.70
C SER A 52 -10.42 -23.24 1.17
N ALA A 53 -9.43 -23.30 0.26
CA ALA A 53 -8.05 -22.92 0.59
C ALA A 53 -7.93 -21.42 0.87
N TRP A 54 -8.66 -20.59 0.12
CA TRP A 54 -8.81 -19.16 0.39
C TRP A 54 -9.46 -18.88 1.75
N ALA A 55 -10.59 -19.54 2.05
CA ALA A 55 -11.29 -19.37 3.32
C ALA A 55 -10.39 -19.71 4.51
N THR A 56 -9.62 -20.80 4.44
CA THR A 56 -8.65 -21.15 5.49
C THR A 56 -7.51 -20.13 5.60
N ALA A 57 -6.99 -19.63 4.48
CA ALA A 57 -5.97 -18.57 4.48
C ALA A 57 -6.46 -17.30 5.19
N LEU A 58 -7.64 -16.83 4.85
CA LEU A 58 -8.25 -15.64 5.45
C LEU A 58 -8.60 -15.85 6.93
N THR A 59 -9.14 -17.04 7.26
CA THR A 59 -9.51 -17.36 8.65
C THR A 59 -8.28 -17.41 9.54
N ASP A 60 -7.19 -18.04 9.09
CA ASP A 60 -5.97 -18.12 9.90
C ASP A 60 -5.33 -16.75 10.09
N ASP A 61 -5.36 -15.88 9.08
CA ASP A 61 -4.87 -14.50 9.18
C ASP A 61 -5.70 -13.70 10.19
N LEU A 62 -7.03 -13.83 10.13
CA LEU A 62 -7.95 -13.22 11.10
C LEU A 62 -7.70 -13.75 12.52
N LEU A 63 -7.58 -15.07 12.70
CA LEU A 63 -7.32 -15.67 14.00
C LEU A 63 -5.97 -15.20 14.56
N PHE A 64 -4.93 -15.14 13.73
CA PHE A 64 -3.64 -14.61 14.12
C PHE A 64 -3.73 -13.15 14.58
N ALA A 65 -4.49 -12.31 13.86
CA ALA A 65 -4.74 -10.93 14.26
C ALA A 65 -5.44 -10.86 15.62
N VAL A 66 -6.48 -11.66 15.85
CA VAL A 66 -7.20 -11.73 17.14
C VAL A 66 -6.27 -12.20 18.27
N GLU A 67 -5.52 -13.29 18.05
CA GLU A 67 -4.61 -13.87 19.03
C GLU A 67 -3.51 -12.90 19.44
N CYS A 68 -3.02 -12.10 18.49
CA CYS A 68 -2.01 -11.07 18.74
C CYS A 68 -2.59 -9.74 19.25
N GLY A 69 -3.92 -9.63 19.40
CA GLY A 69 -4.57 -8.39 19.80
C GLY A 69 -4.39 -7.25 18.78
N LEU A 70 -4.24 -7.57 17.50
CA LEU A 70 -4.16 -6.59 16.42
C LEU A 70 -5.55 -5.99 16.14
N PRO A 71 -5.62 -4.71 15.73
CA PRO A 71 -6.88 -4.10 15.30
C PRO A 71 -7.42 -4.80 14.05
N LEU A 72 -8.69 -5.21 14.08
CA LEU A 72 -9.37 -5.83 12.94
C LEU A 72 -9.87 -4.79 11.92
N ASP A 73 -10.30 -3.65 12.44
CA ASP A 73 -10.63 -2.47 11.64
C ASP A 73 -9.49 -1.47 11.77
N ILE A 74 -8.84 -1.20 10.65
CA ILE A 74 -7.84 -0.13 10.54
C ILE A 74 -8.51 1.02 9.83
N GLU A 75 -8.79 2.09 10.56
CA GLU A 75 -9.17 3.35 9.93
C GLU A 75 -7.96 3.87 9.14
N PRO A 76 -8.08 4.07 7.81
CA PRO A 76 -6.98 4.57 7.02
C PRO A 76 -6.54 5.93 7.56
N ASP A 77 -5.29 6.04 8.02
CA ASP A 77 -4.77 7.31 8.50
C ASP A 77 -4.61 8.27 7.31
N PRO A 78 -5.43 9.33 7.20
CA PRO A 78 -5.37 10.27 6.08
C PRO A 78 -4.07 11.09 6.07
N SER A 79 -3.33 11.08 7.19
CA SER A 79 -2.03 11.72 7.34
C SER A 79 -0.85 10.77 7.10
N TYR A 80 -1.11 9.48 6.87
CA TYR A 80 -0.06 8.51 6.56
C TYR A 80 0.70 8.91 5.30
N ILE A 81 2.03 8.79 5.35
CA ILE A 81 2.93 9.08 4.25
C ILE A 81 3.66 7.79 3.89
N ASP A 82 3.45 7.28 2.68
CA ASP A 82 4.26 6.18 2.19
C ASP A 82 5.68 6.67 1.81
N GLU A 83 6.63 6.40 2.69
CA GLU A 83 8.04 6.73 2.52
C GLU A 83 8.68 6.10 1.27
N ILE A 84 8.17 4.97 0.80
CA ILE A 84 8.64 4.32 -0.42
C ILE A 84 8.14 5.11 -1.63
N ALA A 85 6.86 5.45 -1.67
CA ALA A 85 6.27 6.28 -2.73
C ALA A 85 6.99 7.64 -2.82
N VAL A 86 7.20 8.31 -1.67
CA VAL A 86 7.96 9.57 -1.59
C VAL A 86 9.37 9.40 -2.16
N ARG A 87 10.09 8.34 -1.78
CA ARG A 87 11.47 8.11 -2.23
C ARG A 87 11.56 7.85 -3.73
N ARG A 88 10.61 7.08 -4.29
CA ARG A 88 10.51 6.81 -5.73
C ARG A 88 10.17 8.07 -6.51
N ALA A 89 9.22 8.87 -6.04
CA ALA A 89 8.87 10.15 -6.63
C ALA A 89 10.05 11.14 -6.61
N MET A 90 10.82 11.19 -5.51
CA MET A 90 12.04 12.00 -5.43
C MET A 90 13.12 11.59 -6.45
N ARG A 91 13.10 10.34 -6.94
CA ARG A 91 13.98 9.85 -8.02
C ARG A 91 13.45 10.17 -9.42
N GLY A 92 12.27 10.78 -9.53
CA GLY A 92 11.65 11.18 -10.80
C GLY A 92 10.66 10.17 -11.37
N GLU A 93 10.32 9.12 -10.61
CA GLU A 93 9.26 8.19 -11.02
C GLU A 93 7.89 8.88 -10.98
N ARG A 94 7.03 8.61 -11.97
CA ARG A 94 5.66 9.13 -12.01
C ARG A 94 4.75 8.18 -11.23
N LEU A 95 4.26 8.65 -10.08
CA LEU A 95 3.35 7.94 -9.19
C LEU A 95 2.15 8.84 -8.89
N GLU A 96 0.99 8.22 -8.67
CA GLU A 96 -0.13 8.91 -8.04
C GLU A 96 0.18 9.05 -6.54
N LEU A 97 0.27 10.29 -6.07
CA LEU A 97 0.63 10.60 -4.68
C LEU A 97 -0.52 11.33 -4.00
N THR A 98 -0.69 11.05 -2.71
CA THR A 98 -1.61 11.80 -1.85
C THR A 98 -1.13 13.26 -1.70
N GLU A 99 -1.98 14.12 -1.13
CA GLU A 99 -1.58 15.51 -0.86
C GLU A 99 -0.44 15.60 0.16
N CYS A 100 -0.49 14.81 1.24
CA CYS A 100 0.57 14.71 2.25
C CYS A 100 1.89 14.26 1.63
N GLU A 101 1.87 13.21 0.79
CA GLU A 101 3.06 12.71 0.11
C GLU A 101 3.65 13.75 -0.85
N ARG A 102 2.81 14.46 -1.62
CA ARG A 102 3.26 15.56 -2.49
C ARG A 102 3.87 16.69 -1.68
N ALA A 103 3.29 17.04 -0.53
CA ALA A 103 3.85 18.05 0.37
C ALA A 103 5.24 17.61 0.87
N GLU A 104 5.40 16.35 1.24
CA GLU A 104 6.65 15.81 1.75
C GLU A 104 7.74 15.73 0.67
N VAL A 105 7.40 15.29 -0.55
CA VAL A 105 8.31 15.34 -1.71
C VAL A 105 8.79 16.77 -1.97
N ARG A 106 7.88 17.76 -1.97
CA ARG A 106 8.24 19.18 -2.15
C ARG A 106 9.20 19.67 -1.07
N ARG A 107 8.93 19.35 0.20
CA ARG A 107 9.78 19.72 1.34
C ARG A 107 11.19 19.15 1.18
N ARG A 108 11.32 17.85 0.94
CA ARG A 108 12.63 17.18 0.80
C ARG A 108 13.41 17.66 -0.43
N LEU A 109 12.74 17.88 -1.55
CA LEU A 109 13.38 18.45 -2.74
C LEU A 109 13.87 19.89 -2.50
N ALA A 110 13.10 20.70 -1.76
CA ALA A 110 13.53 22.04 -1.36
C ALA A 110 14.78 22.00 -0.47
N GLU A 111 14.86 21.07 0.48
CA GLU A 111 16.06 20.87 1.31
C GLU A 111 17.27 20.44 0.51
N VAL A 112 17.10 19.50 -0.43
CA VAL A 112 18.17 19.07 -1.34
C VAL A 112 18.68 20.25 -2.17
N ARG A 113 17.77 21.07 -2.73
CA ARG A 113 18.13 22.28 -3.46
C ARG A 113 18.85 23.29 -2.58
N ALA A 114 18.35 23.54 -1.36
CA ALA A 114 18.98 24.47 -0.42
C ALA A 114 20.40 24.03 -0.04
N ARG A 115 20.62 22.72 0.14
CA ARG A 115 21.95 22.16 0.41
C ARG A 115 22.90 22.32 -0.77
N ARG A 116 22.45 21.98 -1.99
CA ARG A 116 23.24 22.17 -3.23
C ARG A 116 23.58 23.64 -3.48
N ASN A 117 22.62 24.54 -3.25
CA ASN A 117 22.78 25.97 -3.49
C ASN A 117 23.50 26.70 -2.36
N ARG A 118 23.85 26.03 -1.25
CA ARG A 118 24.50 26.65 -0.10
C ARG A 118 25.83 27.32 -0.49
N GLY A 119 26.64 26.69 -1.35
CA GLY A 119 27.89 27.27 -1.86
C GLY A 119 27.66 28.49 -2.76
N TYR A 120 26.68 28.43 -3.67
CA TYR A 120 26.36 29.52 -4.59
C TYR A 120 25.81 30.76 -3.87
N ARG A 121 25.12 30.58 -2.74
CA ARG A 121 24.54 31.68 -1.95
C ARG A 121 25.62 32.62 -1.40
N PHE A 122 26.80 32.11 -1.05
CA PHE A 122 27.93 32.92 -0.59
C PHE A 122 28.68 33.64 -1.74
N VAL A 123 28.73 33.03 -2.92
CA VAL A 123 29.36 33.65 -4.10
C VAL A 123 28.51 34.82 -4.61
N CYS A 124 27.19 34.64 -4.70
CA CYS A 124 26.28 35.72 -5.07
C CYS A 124 26.23 36.85 -4.03
N SER A 125 26.30 36.54 -2.73
CA SER A 125 26.32 37.57 -1.68
C SER A 125 27.62 38.38 -1.68
N ARG A 126 28.79 37.75 -1.89
CA ARG A 126 30.07 38.46 -2.08
C ARG A 126 30.07 39.33 -3.33
N ALA A 127 29.59 38.81 -4.46
CA ALA A 127 29.50 39.58 -5.71
C ALA A 127 28.54 40.77 -5.56
N ALA A 128 27.42 40.60 -4.84
CA ALA A 128 26.49 41.68 -4.55
C ALA A 128 27.05 42.71 -3.54
N ALA A 129 27.85 42.27 -2.57
CA ALA A 129 28.55 43.16 -1.63
C ALA A 129 29.62 44.01 -2.35
N ALA A 130 30.47 43.39 -3.17
CA ALA A 130 31.50 44.09 -3.94
C ALA A 130 30.92 45.17 -4.89
N ARG A 131 29.73 44.94 -5.46
CA ARG A 131 29.03 45.94 -6.28
C ARG A 131 28.51 47.15 -5.48
N ARG A 132 28.26 47.00 -4.18
CA ARG A 132 27.84 48.10 -3.30
C ARG A 132 29.02 48.96 -2.86
N GLU A 133 30.19 48.36 -2.68
CA GLU A 133 31.42 49.07 -2.30
C GLU A 133 32.05 49.84 -3.48
N ALA A 134 31.77 49.42 -4.72
CA ALA A 134 32.25 50.08 -5.93
C ALA A 134 31.37 51.25 -6.43
N ARG A 135 30.39 51.69 -5.64
CA ARG A 135 29.42 52.72 -6.00
C ARG A 135 29.40 53.84 -4.98
#